data_AF-A0A0F9KK04-F1
#
_entry.id   AF-A0A0F9KK04-F1
#
_cell.length_a   1.000
_cell.length_b   1.000
_cell.length_c   1.000
_cell.angle_alpha   90.00
_cell.angle_beta   90.00
_cell.angle_gamma   90.00
#
_symmetry.space_group_name_H-M   'P 1'
#
loop_
_entity.id
_entity.type
_entity.pdbx_description
1 polymer ?
#
loop_
_entity_poly.entity_id
_entity_poly.type
_entity_poly.pdbx_seq_one_letter_code
_entity_poly.pdbx_strand_id
1 'polypeptide(L)'
;MFRFPAALVVGLALSSLVPANSVVEVDPLTPIICAWETRGEADPDDAVGGDGELGRCQIKPPTARLLGYRGTNKALLSNGLLNEYWADRMVKRCRAKWKTPSDYLIFYCYNAGLRSKANRSRKAVRYAKQLLVWAKQRNP
;
A
#
# COMPACT_ATOMS: atom_id res chain seq x y z
N MET A 1 73.15 -9.85 23.39
CA MET A 1 72.52 -11.12 22.98
C MET A 1 71.02 -11.00 23.15
N PHE A 2 70.29 -11.22 22.04
CA PHE A 2 68.87 -11.51 21.84
C PHE A 2 67.80 -10.83 22.71
N ARG A 3 67.01 -9.95 22.08
CA ARG A 3 65.60 -9.68 22.46
C ARG A 3 64.73 -9.76 21.21
N PHE A 4 63.82 -10.73 21.20
CA PHE A 4 62.80 -10.95 20.18
C PHE A 4 61.68 -9.90 20.33
N PRO A 5 61.08 -9.37 19.23
CA PRO A 5 59.86 -8.60 19.32
C PRO A 5 58.64 -9.52 19.38
N ALA A 6 57.77 -9.29 20.37
CA ALA A 6 56.47 -9.93 20.48
C ALA A 6 55.55 -9.41 19.37
N ALA A 7 55.08 -10.32 18.51
CA ALA A 7 54.06 -10.04 17.50
C ALA A 7 52.70 -9.88 18.20
N LEU A 8 52.16 -8.67 18.15
CA LEU A 8 50.78 -8.37 18.56
C LEU A 8 49.84 -8.75 17.41
N VAL A 9 49.17 -9.89 17.52
CA VAL A 9 48.14 -10.33 16.57
C VAL A 9 46.86 -9.55 16.86
N VAL A 10 46.59 -8.52 16.06
CA VAL A 10 45.30 -7.82 16.05
C VAL A 10 44.30 -8.70 15.31
N GLY A 11 43.50 -9.45 16.06
CA GLY A 11 42.36 -10.16 15.51
C GLY A 11 41.28 -9.17 15.06
N LEU A 12 41.20 -8.90 13.75
CA LEU A 12 40.03 -8.27 13.15
C LEU A 12 38.85 -9.27 13.23
N ALA A 13 37.96 -9.05 14.19
CA ALA A 13 36.64 -9.68 14.16
C ALA A 13 35.85 -9.08 12.99
N LEU A 14 35.77 -9.80 11.87
CA LEU A 14 34.78 -9.52 10.82
C LEU A 14 33.39 -9.83 11.39
N SER A 15 32.72 -8.81 11.93
CA SER A 15 31.27 -8.87 12.15
C SER A 15 30.59 -8.92 10.79
N SER A 16 30.08 -10.09 10.43
CA SER A 16 29.21 -10.28 9.28
C SER A 16 27.95 -9.43 9.44
N LEU A 17 27.88 -8.34 8.67
CA LEU A 17 26.67 -7.55 8.48
C LEU A 17 25.62 -8.43 7.81
N VAL A 18 24.74 -9.04 8.60
CA VAL A 18 23.53 -9.68 8.06
C VAL A 18 22.67 -8.55 7.49
N PRO A 19 22.31 -8.57 6.20
CA PRO A 19 21.39 -7.57 5.67
C PRO A 19 20.06 -7.74 6.40
N ALA A 20 19.64 -6.69 7.11
CA ALA A 20 18.30 -6.61 7.66
C ALA A 20 17.32 -6.61 6.49
N ASN A 21 16.67 -7.74 6.25
CA ASN A 21 15.55 -7.81 5.33
C ASN A 21 14.49 -6.84 5.84
N SER A 22 14.41 -5.66 5.22
CA SER A 22 13.35 -4.69 5.53
C SER A 22 12.04 -5.29 5.07
N VAL A 23 11.28 -5.84 6.02
CA VAL A 23 9.89 -6.23 5.78
C VAL A 23 9.18 -4.97 5.28
N VAL A 24 8.69 -5.00 4.03
CA VAL A 24 7.91 -3.90 3.47
C VAL A 24 6.59 -3.88 4.25
N GLU A 25 6.49 -2.98 5.21
CA GLU A 25 5.29 -2.82 6.03
C GLU A 25 4.13 -2.33 5.14
N VAL A 26 3.07 -3.13 5.03
CA VAL A 26 1.84 -2.78 4.33
C VAL A 26 0.94 -2.00 5.28
N ASP A 27 0.33 -0.90 4.80
CA ASP A 27 -0.62 -0.14 5.59
C ASP A 27 -1.82 -1.02 5.96
N PRO A 28 -2.25 -1.08 7.23
CA PRO A 28 -3.32 -1.97 7.66
C PRO A 28 -4.67 -1.70 6.98
N LEU A 29 -4.86 -0.51 6.39
CA LEU A 29 -6.08 -0.19 5.64
C LEU A 29 -6.08 -0.75 4.22
N THR A 30 -4.92 -1.09 3.65
CA THR A 30 -4.81 -1.66 2.30
C THR A 30 -5.59 -2.96 2.15
N PRO A 31 -5.36 -4.01 2.96
CA PRO A 31 -6.12 -5.26 2.82
C PRO A 31 -7.63 -5.08 3.04
N ILE A 32 -8.03 -4.14 3.92
CA ILE A 32 -9.44 -3.80 4.16
C ILE A 32 -10.08 -3.19 2.91
N ILE A 33 -9.39 -2.25 2.27
CA ILE A 33 -9.85 -1.63 1.01
C ILE A 33 -9.96 -2.70 -0.09
N CYS A 34 -8.91 -3.50 -0.31
CA CYS A 34 -8.93 -4.50 -1.38
C CYS A 34 -10.05 -5.54 -1.21
N ALA A 35 -10.28 -6.00 0.02
CA ALA A 35 -11.38 -6.93 0.29
C ALA A 35 -12.77 -6.28 0.14
N TRP A 36 -12.90 -4.97 0.39
CA TRP A 36 -14.15 -4.23 0.17
C TRP A 36 -14.44 -4.00 -1.32
N GLU A 37 -13.42 -3.67 -2.10
CA GLU A 37 -13.55 -3.31 -3.51
C GLU A 37 -14.12 -4.45 -4.36
N THR A 38 -13.71 -5.69 -4.07
CA THR A 38 -14.22 -6.89 -4.78
C THR A 38 -15.29 -7.65 -4.00
N ARG A 39 -15.60 -7.25 -2.76
CA ARG A 39 -16.68 -7.85 -1.93
C ARG A 39 -16.65 -9.38 -1.83
N GLY A 40 -15.50 -10.02 -2.05
CA GLY A 40 -15.39 -11.49 -2.06
C GLY A 40 -15.83 -12.15 -3.37
N GLU A 41 -15.72 -11.45 -4.50
CA GLU A 41 -15.77 -12.06 -5.84
C GLU A 41 -14.86 -13.29 -5.94
N ALA A 42 -15.24 -14.25 -6.80
CA ALA A 42 -14.49 -15.48 -7.01
C ALA A 42 -13.08 -15.21 -7.57
N ASP A 43 -12.99 -14.28 -8.53
CA ASP A 43 -11.75 -13.93 -9.22
C ASP A 43 -11.43 -12.44 -9.09
N PRO A 44 -11.05 -11.97 -7.89
CA PRO A 44 -10.90 -10.55 -7.59
C PRO A 44 -9.77 -9.88 -8.40
N ASP A 45 -8.79 -10.66 -8.85
CA ASP A 45 -7.65 -10.14 -9.61
C ASP A 45 -8.02 -9.84 -11.08
N ASP A 46 -9.15 -10.34 -11.59
CA ASP A 46 -9.64 -10.03 -12.94
C ASP A 46 -10.77 -8.98 -12.95
N ALA A 47 -11.09 -8.42 -11.79
CA ALA A 47 -12.16 -7.43 -11.63
C ALA A 47 -11.87 -6.11 -12.36
N VAL A 48 -12.83 -5.64 -13.17
CA VAL A 48 -12.79 -4.34 -13.83
C VAL A 48 -13.96 -3.48 -13.38
N GLY A 49 -13.66 -2.34 -12.77
CA GLY A 49 -14.65 -1.41 -12.25
C GLY A 49 -15.28 -0.53 -13.33
N GLY A 50 -16.42 0.06 -12.97
CA GLY A 50 -17.25 0.84 -13.90
C GLY A 50 -16.62 2.12 -14.45
N ASP A 51 -15.55 2.63 -13.81
CA ASP A 51 -14.82 3.82 -14.26
C ASP A 51 -13.36 3.48 -14.67
N GLY A 52 -13.06 2.21 -14.97
CA GLY A 52 -11.73 1.74 -15.41
C GLY A 52 -10.77 1.42 -14.27
N GLU A 53 -11.27 1.19 -13.06
CA GLU A 53 -10.55 0.55 -11.97
C GLU A 53 -10.16 -0.90 -12.33
N LEU A 54 -9.00 -1.38 -11.85
CA LEU A 54 -8.50 -2.71 -12.18
C LEU A 54 -8.12 -3.52 -10.94
N GLY A 55 -8.33 -4.84 -11.02
CA GLY A 55 -7.86 -5.85 -10.09
C GLY A 55 -8.48 -5.75 -8.70
N ARG A 56 -7.94 -6.52 -7.76
CA ARG A 56 -8.57 -6.71 -6.45
C ARG A 56 -8.78 -5.46 -5.61
N CYS A 57 -7.93 -4.46 -5.76
CA CYS A 57 -8.03 -3.20 -5.03
C CYS A 57 -8.66 -2.09 -5.87
N GLN A 58 -9.13 -2.39 -7.08
CA GLN A 58 -9.80 -1.45 -7.97
C GLN A 58 -8.99 -0.15 -8.17
N ILE A 59 -7.68 -0.28 -8.41
CA ILE A 59 -6.80 0.86 -8.68
C ILE A 59 -6.98 1.34 -10.13
N LYS A 60 -7.16 2.65 -10.31
CA LYS A 60 -7.17 3.27 -11.65
C LYS A 60 -5.75 3.35 -12.22
N PRO A 61 -5.52 2.96 -13.49
CA PRO A 61 -4.21 3.08 -14.12
C PRO A 61 -3.60 4.49 -14.07
N PRO A 62 -4.35 5.59 -14.30
CA PRO A 62 -3.81 6.95 -14.11
C PRO A 62 -3.29 7.21 -12.68
N THR A 63 -3.97 6.69 -11.65
CA THR A 63 -3.53 6.83 -10.25
C THR A 63 -2.24 6.08 -10.00
N ALA A 64 -2.12 4.83 -10.46
CA ALA A 64 -0.88 4.06 -10.35
C ALA A 64 0.29 4.76 -11.06
N ARG A 65 0.04 5.32 -12.26
CA ARG A 65 1.04 6.08 -13.02
C ARG A 65 1.48 7.35 -12.28
N LEU A 66 0.55 8.08 -11.67
CA LEU A 66 0.87 9.25 -10.84
C LEU A 66 1.74 8.89 -9.62
N LEU A 67 1.65 7.65 -9.14
CA LEU A 67 2.46 7.13 -8.03
C LEU A 67 3.81 6.56 -8.47
N GLY A 68 4.05 6.46 -9.78
CA GLY A 68 5.31 6.02 -10.38
C GLY A 68 5.24 4.71 -11.17
N TYR A 69 4.07 4.10 -11.34
CA TYR A 69 3.94 2.86 -12.12
C TYR A 69 4.22 3.09 -13.60
N ARG A 70 5.08 2.25 -14.19
CA ARG A 70 5.46 2.30 -15.62
C ARG A 70 5.10 1.04 -16.41
N GLY A 71 4.46 0.06 -15.79
CA GLY A 71 4.06 -1.18 -16.46
C GLY A 71 2.75 -1.06 -17.23
N THR A 72 2.21 -2.21 -17.65
CA THR A 72 0.98 -2.30 -18.45
C THR A 72 -0.27 -2.34 -17.57
N ASN A 73 -1.43 -1.98 -18.14
CA ASN A 73 -2.72 -2.14 -17.47
C ASN A 73 -3.04 -3.62 -17.23
N LYS A 74 -2.65 -4.51 -18.15
CA LYS A 74 -2.81 -5.96 -17.99
C LYS A 74 -2.11 -6.47 -16.73
N ALA A 75 -0.88 -6.03 -16.48
CA ALA A 75 -0.17 -6.42 -15.26
C ALA A 75 -0.80 -5.81 -13.98
N LEU A 76 -1.40 -4.62 -14.04
CA LEU A 76 -2.16 -4.07 -12.91
C LEU A 76 -3.44 -4.85 -12.62
N LEU A 77 -4.06 -5.43 -13.66
CA LEU A 77 -5.24 -6.28 -13.52
C LEU A 77 -4.80 -7.64 -12.95
N SER A 78 -4.12 -8.45 -13.75
CA SER A 78 -3.92 -9.89 -13.49
C SER A 78 -2.83 -10.25 -12.48
N ASN A 79 -2.26 -9.27 -11.76
CA ASN A 79 -1.26 -9.54 -10.71
C ASN A 79 -1.72 -8.88 -9.41
N GLY A 80 -2.41 -9.66 -8.57
CA GLY A 80 -2.97 -9.18 -7.30
C GLY A 80 -1.94 -8.52 -6.39
N LEU A 81 -0.72 -9.08 -6.29
CA LEU A 81 0.35 -8.50 -5.47
C LEU A 81 0.82 -7.14 -5.99
N LEU A 82 0.95 -7.00 -7.31
CA LEU A 82 1.29 -5.71 -7.93
C LEU A 82 0.16 -4.70 -7.74
N ASN A 83 -1.10 -5.13 -7.88
CA ASN A 83 -2.27 -4.30 -7.66
C ASN A 83 -2.33 -3.77 -6.22
N GLU A 84 -2.17 -4.66 -5.24
CA GLU A 84 -2.08 -4.34 -3.81
C GLU A 84 -0.93 -3.39 -3.50
N TYR A 85 0.25 -3.63 -4.08
CA TYR A 85 1.39 -2.74 -3.88
C TYR A 85 1.07 -1.30 -4.30
N TRP A 86 0.41 -1.09 -5.45
CA TRP A 86 0.03 0.25 -5.89
C TRP A 86 -1.14 0.83 -5.09
N ALA A 87 -2.07 0.01 -4.62
CA ALA A 87 -3.10 0.41 -3.68
C ALA A 87 -2.50 0.88 -2.35
N ASP A 88 -1.54 0.14 -1.79
CA ASP A 88 -0.81 0.50 -0.57
C ASP A 88 -0.09 1.85 -0.70
N ARG A 89 0.58 2.07 -1.82
CA ARG A 89 1.22 3.36 -2.14
C ARG A 89 0.20 4.49 -2.18
N MET A 90 -1.01 4.25 -2.70
CA MET A 90 -2.10 5.22 -2.70
C MET A 90 -2.59 5.51 -1.28
N VAL A 91 -2.82 4.47 -0.47
CA VAL A 91 -3.24 4.59 0.94
C VAL A 91 -2.23 5.40 1.75
N LYS A 92 -0.94 5.07 1.66
CA LYS A 92 0.15 5.82 2.32
C LYS A 92 0.18 7.28 1.88
N ARG A 93 -0.06 7.55 0.60
CA ARG A 93 -0.10 8.93 0.08
C ARG A 93 -1.33 9.70 0.56
N CYS A 94 -2.47 9.04 0.71
CA CYS A 94 -3.65 9.60 1.36
C CYS A 94 -3.40 9.87 2.84
N ARG A 95 -2.76 8.95 3.58
CA ARG A 95 -2.42 9.16 4.99
C ARG A 95 -1.53 10.39 5.17
N ALA A 96 -0.48 10.52 4.35
CA ALA A 96 0.47 11.63 4.39
C ALA A 96 -0.15 13.01 4.03
N LYS A 97 -1.37 13.04 3.49
CA LYS A 97 -2.05 14.29 3.09
C LYS A 97 -2.53 15.12 4.27
N TRP A 98 -2.74 14.50 5.43
CA TRP A 98 -3.27 15.16 6.62
C TRP A 98 -2.34 14.92 7.80
N LYS A 99 -2.29 15.88 8.73
CA LYS A 99 -1.46 15.79 9.94
C LYS A 99 -1.89 14.64 10.84
N THR A 100 -3.20 14.42 10.97
CA THR A 100 -3.82 13.37 11.78
C THR A 100 -5.03 12.80 11.02
N PRO A 101 -4.80 11.94 10.01
CA PRO A 101 -5.89 11.39 9.20
C PRO A 101 -6.72 10.38 10.00
N SER A 102 -8.04 10.46 9.89
CA SER A 102 -8.92 9.35 10.27
C SER A 102 -9.03 8.35 9.12
N ASP A 103 -9.39 7.10 9.41
CA ASP A 103 -9.63 6.07 8.39
C ASP A 103 -10.67 6.53 7.36
N TYR A 104 -11.71 7.24 7.82
CA TYR A 104 -12.70 7.88 6.96
C TYR A 104 -12.05 8.79 5.90
N LEU A 105 -11.11 9.66 6.30
CA LEU A 105 -10.43 10.55 5.37
C LEU A 105 -9.56 9.77 4.38
N ILE A 106 -8.91 8.70 4.83
CA ILE A 106 -8.09 7.85 3.98
C ILE A 106 -8.96 7.12 2.95
N PHE A 107 -10.05 6.48 3.35
CA PHE A 107 -11.02 5.85 2.45
C PHE A 107 -11.63 6.86 1.47
N TYR A 108 -11.96 8.06 1.95
CA TYR A 108 -12.44 9.14 1.10
C TYR A 108 -11.41 9.52 0.03
N CYS A 109 -10.14 9.71 0.40
CA CYS A 109 -9.09 10.07 -0.56
C CYS A 109 -8.77 8.92 -1.52
N TYR A 110 -8.83 7.67 -1.07
CA TYR A 110 -8.63 6.51 -1.93
C TYR A 110 -9.62 6.54 -3.11
N ASN A 111 -10.92 6.68 -2.81
CA ASN A 111 -11.97 6.71 -3.83
C ASN A 111 -12.02 8.03 -4.63
N ALA A 112 -11.80 9.18 -3.97
CA ALA A 112 -11.89 10.50 -4.61
C ALA A 112 -10.60 10.95 -5.32
N GLY A 113 -9.48 10.25 -5.10
CA GLY A 113 -8.15 10.60 -5.60
C GLY A 113 -7.38 11.62 -4.75
N LEU A 114 -6.08 11.73 -5.00
CA LEU A 114 -5.13 12.52 -4.19
C LEU A 114 -5.44 14.02 -4.18
N ARG A 115 -6.00 14.57 -5.27
CA ARG A 115 -6.33 16.00 -5.39
C ARG A 115 -7.67 16.38 -4.78
N SER A 116 -8.44 15.41 -4.28
CA SER A 116 -9.75 15.66 -3.68
C SER A 116 -9.67 16.63 -2.48
N LYS A 117 -10.70 17.43 -2.26
CA LYS A 117 -10.88 18.15 -0.99
C LYS A 117 -11.91 17.38 -0.18
N ALA A 118 -11.69 17.27 1.14
CA ALA A 118 -12.56 16.48 2.01
C ALA A 118 -14.04 16.83 1.80
N ASN A 119 -14.90 15.82 1.75
CA ASN A 119 -16.36 15.93 1.67
C ASN A 119 -16.93 16.65 0.42
N ARG A 120 -16.16 16.83 -0.66
CA ARG A 120 -16.66 17.49 -1.89
C ARG A 120 -17.33 16.55 -2.91
N SER A 121 -17.20 15.23 -2.72
CA SER A 121 -17.78 14.22 -3.62
C SER A 121 -18.77 13.36 -2.84
N ARG A 122 -20.06 13.44 -3.20
CA ARG A 122 -21.11 12.63 -2.56
C ARG A 122 -20.84 11.12 -2.72
N LYS A 123 -20.34 10.69 -3.88
CA LYS A 123 -19.94 9.29 -4.16
C LYS A 123 -18.87 8.83 -3.17
N ALA A 124 -17.79 9.61 -3.02
CA ALA A 124 -16.69 9.25 -2.14
C ALA A 124 -17.05 9.35 -0.64
N VAL A 125 -17.92 10.29 -0.25
CA VAL A 125 -18.46 10.33 1.12
C VAL A 125 -19.23 9.07 1.43
N ARG A 126 -20.11 8.63 0.52
CA ARG A 126 -20.89 7.39 0.69
C ARG A 126 -19.97 6.18 0.79
N TYR A 127 -19.00 6.07 -0.12
CA TYR A 127 -17.99 5.02 -0.11
C TYR A 127 -17.28 4.94 1.24
N ALA A 128 -16.70 6.06 1.71
CA ALA A 128 -15.91 6.09 2.93
C ALA A 128 -16.74 5.75 4.18
N LYS A 129 -18.01 6.19 4.23
CA LYS A 129 -18.92 5.82 5.33
C LYS A 129 -19.24 4.33 5.34
N GLN A 130 -19.56 3.76 4.17
CA GLN A 130 -19.91 2.34 4.06
C GLN A 130 -18.71 1.44 4.42
N LEU A 131 -17.53 1.76 3.88
CA LEU A 131 -16.32 1.02 4.17
C LEU A 131 -15.93 1.12 5.65
N LEU A 132 -16.08 2.29 6.28
CA LEU A 132 -15.80 2.43 7.72
C LEU A 132 -16.70 1.56 8.59
N VAL A 133 -18.00 1.48 8.27
CA VAL A 133 -18.94 0.61 8.99
C VAL A 133 -18.57 -0.86 8.79
N TRP A 134 -18.30 -1.25 7.54
CA TRP A 134 -17.92 -2.62 7.21
C TRP A 134 -16.61 -3.07 7.88
N ALA A 135 -15.60 -2.21 7.89
CA ALA A 135 -14.30 -2.49 8.51
C ALA A 135 -14.45 -2.77 10.02
N LYS A 136 -15.29 -2.00 10.71
CA LYS A 136 -15.58 -2.19 12.14
C LYS A 136 -16.31 -3.50 12.44
N GLN A 137 -17.12 -4.01 11.51
CA GLN A 137 -17.84 -5.26 11.70
C GLN A 137 -16.94 -6.50 11.54
N ARG A 138 -15.82 -6.38 10.82
CA ARG A 138 -14.91 -7.50 10.55
C ARG A 138 -13.65 -7.54 11.43
N ASN A 139 -13.33 -6.44 12.10
CA ASN A 139 -12.23 -6.34 13.07
C ASN A 139 -12.77 -5.73 14.37
N PRO A 140 -13.50 -6.51 15.20
CA PRO A 140 -14.05 -6.03 16.47
C PRO A 140 -12.97 -5.71 17.52
#